data_AF-A0A1E7Z4R8-F1
#
_entry.id   AF-A0A1E7Z4R8-F1
#
_cell.length_a   1.000
_cell.length_b   1.000
_cell.length_c   1.000
_cell.angle_alpha   90.00
_cell.angle_beta   90.00
_cell.angle_gamma   90.00
#
_symmetry.space_group_name_H-M   'P 1'
#
loop_
_entity.id
_entity.type
_entity.pdbx_description
1 polymer ?
#
loop_
_entity_poly.entity_id
_entity_poly.type
_entity_poly.pdbx_seq_one_letter_code
_entity_poly.pdbx_strand_id
1 'polypeptide(L)' 'MAVVSMGGGRPRASGSIDYSVCFSEMAQLGDSVDAQCSLAVIHAATEARWQEAAAAVKRAVAVGSEQPQATPVIYRKIS' A
#
# COMPACT_ATOMS: atom_id res chain seq x y z
N MET A 1 -9.52 -1.77 -2.19
CA MET A 1 -9.11 -0.91 -1.04
C MET A 1 -8.58 -1.79 0.08
N ALA A 2 -7.28 -2.11 0.08
CA ALA A 2 -6.73 -3.18 0.93
C ALA A 2 -6.78 -2.85 2.45
N VAL A 3 -6.41 -1.63 2.87
CA VAL A 3 -6.45 -1.22 4.29
C VAL A 3 -7.86 -1.28 4.88
N VAL A 4 -8.87 -0.86 4.11
CA VAL A 4 -10.28 -0.93 4.54
C VAL A 4 -10.72 -2.37 4.73
N SER A 5 -10.35 -3.27 3.81
CA SER A 5 -10.64 -4.71 3.92
C SER A 5 -9.95 -5.36 5.13
N MET A 6 -8.75 -4.90 5.51
CA MET A 6 -8.06 -5.38 6.72
C MET A 6 -8.71 -4.91 8.03
N GLY A 7 -9.54 -3.86 7.99
CA GLY A 7 -10.19 -3.26 9.16
C GLY A 7 -9.65 -1.89 9.57
N GLY A 8 -8.66 -1.35 8.86
CA GLY A 8 -8.06 -0.04 9.15
C GLY A 8 -8.91 1.14 8.67
N GLY A 9 -10.07 0.87 8.06
CA GLY A 9 -11.01 1.87 7.62
C GLY A 9 -12.44 1.38 7.77
N ARG A 10 -13.39 2.33 7.68
CA ARG A 10 -14.80 2.03 7.87
C ARG A 10 -15.47 1.70 6.53
N PRO A 11 -15.98 0.48 6.31
CA PRO A 11 -16.74 0.18 5.10
C PRO A 11 -18.12 0.86 5.07
N ARG A 12 -18.63 1.25 6.25
CA ARG A 12 -19.86 2.05 6.45
C ARG A 12 -19.63 3.02 7.60
N ALA A 13 -20.35 4.14 7.66
CA ALA A 13 -20.09 5.22 8.62
C ALA A 13 -19.96 4.80 10.09
N SER A 14 -20.75 3.80 10.53
CA SER A 14 -20.77 3.25 11.90
C SER A 14 -19.78 2.10 12.14
N GLY A 15 -18.99 1.71 11.14
CA GLY A 15 -18.02 0.62 11.29
C GLY A 15 -16.92 0.94 12.30
N SER A 16 -16.48 -0.06 13.06
CA SER A 16 -15.29 0.04 13.91
C SER A 16 -14.01 0.06 13.06
N ILE A 17 -12.95 0.63 13.63
CA ILE A 17 -11.61 0.64 13.03
C ILE A 17 -10.69 -0.18 13.93
N ASP A 18 -9.93 -1.07 13.31
CA ASP A 18 -8.77 -1.70 13.92
C ASP A 18 -7.56 -0.80 13.69
N TYR A 19 -7.04 -0.20 14.76
CA TYR A 19 -5.90 0.72 14.70
C TYR A 19 -4.55 0.01 14.60
N SER A 20 -4.52 -1.32 14.73
CA SER A 20 -3.29 -2.11 14.62
C SER A 20 -2.91 -2.43 13.18
N VAL A 21 -3.83 -2.27 12.22
CA VAL A 21 -3.60 -2.67 10.82
C VAL A 21 -3.19 -1.48 9.95
N CYS A 22 -2.12 -1.66 9.19
CA CYS A 22 -1.57 -0.63 8.30
C CYS A 22 -0.59 -1.22 7.28
N PHE A 23 -0.07 -0.36 6.40
CA PHE A 23 1.13 -0.64 5.61
C PHE A 23 2.26 0.29 6.08
N SER A 24 3.46 -0.23 6.23
CA SER A 24 4.69 0.53 6.44
C SER A 24 5.72 0.20 5.37
N GLU A 25 6.77 1.02 5.25
CA GLU A 25 7.89 0.77 4.33
C GLU A 25 7.42 0.53 2.87
N MET A 26 6.45 1.33 2.43
CA MET A 26 5.96 1.30 1.05
C MET A 26 7.07 1.71 0.09
N ALA A 27 7.35 0.87 -0.90
CA ALA A 27 8.22 1.20 -2.02
C ALA A 27 7.65 2.41 -2.80
N GLN A 28 8.54 3.28 -3.24
CA GLN A 28 8.22 4.45 -4.06
C GLN A 28 8.38 4.14 -5.55
N LEU A 29 7.83 5.01 -6.40
CA LEU A 29 8.00 4.89 -7.84
C LEU A 29 9.47 5.04 -8.21
N GLY A 30 10.02 4.02 -8.87
CA GLY A 30 11.43 3.97 -9.27
C GLY A 30 12.34 3.18 -8.32
N ASP A 31 11.83 2.78 -7.15
CA ASP A 31 12.58 1.91 -6.25
C ASP A 31 12.77 0.51 -6.86
N SER A 32 13.97 -0.03 -6.72
CA SER A 32 14.25 -1.43 -7.01
C SER A 32 13.69 -2.31 -5.91
N VAL A 33 13.03 -3.40 -6.28
CA VAL A 33 12.39 -4.34 -5.35
C VAL A 33 12.90 -5.76 -5.62
N ASP A 34 13.28 -6.45 -4.56
CA ASP A 34 13.85 -7.79 -4.59
C ASP A 34 13.55 -8.54 -3.28
N ALA A 35 14.27 -9.62 -3.00
CA ALA A 35 14.08 -10.39 -1.76
C ALA A 35 14.48 -9.62 -0.48
N GLN A 36 15.29 -8.58 -0.59
CA GLN A 36 15.72 -7.71 0.51
C GLN A 36 14.94 -6.38 0.52
N CYS A 37 14.48 -5.91 -0.63
CA CYS A 37 13.68 -4.71 -0.82
C CYS A 37 12.22 -5.06 -1.13
N SER A 38 11.40 -5.17 -0.07
CA SER A 38 9.99 -5.52 -0.20
C SER A 38 9.14 -4.39 -0.79
N LEU A 39 7.96 -4.73 -1.35
CA LEU A 39 6.99 -3.74 -1.81
C LEU A 39 6.39 -2.91 -0.67
N ALA A 40 6.14 -3.57 0.46
CA ALA A 40 5.50 -3.02 1.65
C ALA A 40 5.59 -4.03 2.79
N VAL A 41 5.61 -3.54 4.03
CA VAL A 41 5.36 -4.33 5.24
C VAL A 41 3.88 -4.21 5.60
N ILE A 42 3.21 -5.35 5.76
CA ILE A 42 1.77 -5.42 6.06
C ILE A 42 1.57 -5.78 7.52
N HIS A 43 0.92 -4.87 8.27
CA HIS A 43 0.45 -5.12 9.63
C HIS A 43 -1.01 -5.54 9.55
N ALA A 44 -1.31 -6.79 9.89
CA ALA A 44 -2.65 -7.36 9.82
C ALA A 44 -2.96 -8.17 11.09
N ALA A 45 -4.23 -8.14 11.52
CA ALA A 45 -4.66 -8.85 12.72
C ALA A 45 -4.67 -10.40 12.58
N THR A 46 -4.68 -10.90 11.34
CA THR A 46 -4.70 -12.36 11.06
C THR A 46 -3.96 -12.65 9.76
N GLU A 47 -3.43 -13.86 9.64
CA GLU A 47 -2.75 -14.36 8.43
C GLU A 47 -3.67 -14.33 7.19
N ALA A 48 -4.96 -14.68 7.34
CA ALA A 48 -5.91 -14.64 6.23
C ALA A 48 -6.07 -13.22 5.65
N ARG A 49 -6.20 -12.21 6.52
CA ARG A 49 -6.27 -10.80 6.10
C ARG A 49 -4.94 -10.32 5.52
N TRP A 50 -3.81 -10.82 6.05
CA TRP A 50 -2.50 -10.54 5.51
C TRP A 50 -2.36 -11.03 4.06
N GLN A 51 -2.77 -12.28 3.79
CA GLN A 51 -2.76 -12.87 2.45
C GLN A 51 -3.62 -12.08 1.46
N GLU A 52 -4.83 -11.70 1.86
CA GLU A 52 -5.73 -10.89 1.03
C GLU A 52 -5.12 -9.52 0.70
N ALA A 53 -4.50 -8.88 1.69
CA ALA A 53 -3.83 -7.60 1.51
C ALA A 53 -2.59 -7.72 0.61
N ALA A 54 -1.78 -8.76 0.79
CA ALA A 54 -0.63 -9.04 -0.06
C ALA A 54 -1.03 -9.23 -1.53
N ALA A 55 -2.11 -10.00 -1.79
CA ALA A 55 -2.66 -10.16 -3.13
C ALA A 55 -3.21 -8.84 -3.70
N ALA A 56 -3.82 -7.99 -2.87
CA ALA A 56 -4.29 -6.68 -3.29
C ALA A 56 -3.14 -5.73 -3.66
N VAL A 57 -2.06 -5.69 -2.86
CA VAL A 57 -0.86 -4.88 -3.15
C VAL A 57 -0.19 -5.33 -4.44
N LYS A 58 0.04 -6.64 -4.61
CA LYS A 58 0.65 -7.21 -5.82
C LYS A 58 -0.13 -6.91 -7.10
N ARG A 59 -1.46 -6.79 -7.02
CA ARG A 59 -2.31 -6.39 -8.16
C ARG A 59 -2.29 -4.89 -8.44
N ALA A 60 -2.02 -4.08 -7.42
CA ALA A 60 -2.04 -2.62 -7.52
C ALA A 60 -0.69 -2.02 -7.96
N VAL A 61 0.41 -2.75 -7.75
CA VAL A 61 1.77 -2.31 -8.09
C VAL A 61 2.30 -3.09 -9.29
N ALA A 62 2.77 -2.38 -10.31
CA ALA A 62 3.46 -2.96 -11.45
C ALA A 62 4.98 -2.84 -11.26
N VAL A 63 5.69 -3.95 -11.44
CA VAL A 63 7.16 -3.99 -11.42
C VAL A 63 7.64 -4.19 -12.86
N GLY A 64 8.45 -3.26 -13.35
CA GLY A 64 9.01 -3.28 -14.70
C GLY A 64 10.53 -3.17 -14.68
N SER A 65 11.15 -3.39 -15.84
CA SER A 65 12.62 -3.32 -16.01
C SER A 65 13.15 -1.91 -16.23
N GLU A 66 12.29 -0.96 -16.58
CA GLU A 66 12.67 0.42 -16.86
C GLU A 66 12.24 1.33 -15.70
N GLN A 67 13.14 2.23 -15.28
CA GLN A 67 12.79 3.25 -14.30
C GLN A 67 11.82 4.27 -14.91
N PRO A 68 10.70 4.56 -14.24
CA PRO A 68 9.74 5.54 -14.73
C PRO A 68 10.34 6.95 -14.68
N GLN A 69 9.84 7.82 -15.57
CA GLN A 69 10.19 9.23 -15.50
C GLN A 69 9.66 9.85 -14.20
N ALA A 70 10.54 10.55 -13.47
CA ALA A 70 10.16 11.23 -12.25
C ALA A 70 9.15 12.34 -12.51
N THR A 71 8.06 12.34 -11.74
CA THR A 71 7.03 13.39 -11.75
C THR A 71 7.24 14.36 -10.59
N PRO A 72 6.98 15.66 -10.76
CA PRO A 72 7.09 16.63 -9.67
C PRO A 72 6.04 16.34 -8.58
N VAL A 73 6.46 16.45 -7.30
CA VAL A 73 5.53 16.32 -6.15
C VAL A 73 4.56 17.50 -6.08
N ILE A 74 5.02 18.70 -6.47
CA ILE A 74 4.21 19.92 -6.53
C ILE A 74 4.15 20.37 -7.98
N TYR A 75 2.98 20.24 -8.61
CA TYR A 75 2.81 20.63 -10.01
C TYR A 75 2.70 22.15 -10.19
N ARG A 76 1.90 22.82 -9.35
CA ARG A 76 1.74 24.28 -9.38
C ARG A 76 1.09 24.79 -8.09
N LYS A 77 1.30 26.07 -7.80
CA LYS A 77 0.52 26.84 -6.82
C LYS A 77 -0.54 27.66 -7.58
N ILE A 78 -1.76 27.71 -7.04
CA ILE A 78 -2.83 28.60 -7.52
C ILE A 78 -3.04 29.64 -6.43
N SER A 79 -2.94 30.91 -6.79
CA SER A 79 -3.07 32.07 -5.89
C SER A 79 -3.85 33.16 -6.59
#